data_AF-A0A356KHE1-F1
#
_entry.id   AF-A0A356KHE1-F1
#
_cell.length_a   1.000
_cell.length_b   1.000
_cell.length_c   1.000
_cell.angle_alpha   90.00
_cell.angle_beta   90.00
_cell.angle_gamma   90.00
#
_symmetry.space_group_name_H-M   'P 1'
#
loop_
_entity.id
_entity.type
_entity.pdbx_description
1 polymer ?
#
loop_
_entity_poly.entity_id
_entity_poly.type
_entity_poly.pdbx_seq_one_letter_code
_entity_poly.pdbx_strand_id
1 'polypeptide(L)'
;RDDLIERVRREPSEPRSDLRIYLDSGWPNDNYEVTLSLANALVERGFMVGRDLIHFAFPHHRHTEGAWASRVHLPLQLFSGKLRR
;
A
#
# COMPACT_ATOMS: atom_id res chain seq x y z
N ARG A 1 -13.64 16.70 -9.22
CA ARG A 1 -12.83 15.47 -9.37
C ARG A 1 -12.19 15.22 -8.01
N ASP A 2 -12.41 14.04 -7.44
CA ASP A 2 -11.90 13.68 -6.12
C ASP A 2 -10.41 13.31 -6.23
N ASP A 3 -9.54 13.96 -5.46
CA ASP A 3 -8.11 13.65 -5.39
C ASP A 3 -7.86 12.82 -4.12
N LEU A 4 -7.62 11.53 -4.33
CA LEU A 4 -7.42 10.58 -3.24
C LEU A 4 -6.24 10.98 -2.34
N ILE A 5 -5.15 11.49 -2.90
CA ILE A 5 -3.95 11.82 -2.13
C ILE A 5 -4.24 13.01 -1.22
N GLU A 6 -4.87 14.05 -1.76
CA GLU A 6 -5.26 15.22 -0.98
C GLU A 6 -6.29 14.85 0.10
N ARG A 7 -7.25 13.97 -0.20
CA ARG A 7 -8.20 13.47 0.80
C ARG A 7 -7.49 12.68 1.90
N VAL A 8 -6.52 11.84 1.54
CA VAL A 8 -5.65 11.09 2.46
C VAL A 8 -4.65 12.00 3.18
N ARG A 9 -4.58 13.30 2.91
CA ARG A 9 -3.88 14.24 3.79
C ARG A 9 -4.82 14.97 4.73
N ARG A 10 -5.97 15.43 4.23
CA ARG A 10 -6.83 16.41 4.90
C ARG A 10 -7.85 15.83 5.89
N GLU A 11 -8.46 14.69 5.56
CA GLU A 11 -9.48 14.10 6.42
C GLU A 11 -8.92 13.70 7.80
N PRO A 12 -9.66 13.95 8.90
CA PRO A 12 -9.27 13.46 10.21
C PRO A 12 -9.18 11.94 10.19
N SER A 13 -8.06 11.37 10.63
CA SER A 13 -8.06 9.95 10.97
C SER A 13 -8.81 9.79 12.29
N GLU A 14 -9.98 9.17 12.27
CA GLU A 14 -10.56 8.50 13.45
C GLU A 14 -9.45 7.69 14.17
N PRO A 15 -9.52 7.46 15.50
CA PRO A 15 -8.46 6.74 16.21
C PRO A 15 -8.10 5.46 15.45
N ARG A 16 -6.84 5.40 14.97
CA ARG A 16 -6.41 4.41 13.96
C ARG A 16 -6.54 3.01 14.53
N SER A 17 -7.65 2.37 14.22
CA SER A 17 -8.03 1.04 14.67
C SER A 17 -7.24 0.01 13.87
N ASP A 18 -6.11 -0.46 14.41
CA ASP A 18 -5.33 -1.65 13.97
C ASP A 18 -5.27 -1.90 12.43
N LEU A 19 -5.27 -0.82 11.64
CA LEU A 19 -5.37 -0.91 10.19
C LEU A 19 -3.98 -1.15 9.62
N ARG A 20 -3.85 -2.21 8.83
CA ARG A 20 -2.63 -2.54 8.11
C ARG A 20 -2.88 -2.45 6.61
N ILE A 21 -2.03 -1.71 5.91
CA ILE A 21 -2.18 -1.38 4.49
C ILE A 21 -1.01 -1.98 3.71
N TYR A 22 -1.32 -2.64 2.60
CA TYR A 22 -0.35 -3.10 1.62
C TYR A 22 -0.59 -2.38 0.30
N LEU A 23 0.45 -1.73 -0.22
CA LEU A 23 0.45 -1.05 -1.51
C LEU A 23 1.46 -1.72 -2.42
N ASP A 24 1.05 -2.07 -3.64
CA ASP A 24 1.97 -2.47 -4.68
C ASP A 24 1.75 -1.76 -6.02
N SER A 25 2.80 -1.75 -6.82
CA SER A 25 2.80 -1.21 -8.18
C SER A 25 3.82 -1.94 -9.04
N GLY A 26 3.64 -1.86 -10.37
CA GLY A 26 4.71 -2.19 -11.31
C GLY A 26 5.60 -0.98 -11.57
N TRP A 27 6.78 -1.21 -12.16
CA TRP A 27 7.65 -0.14 -12.63
C TRP A 27 8.49 -0.61 -13.83
N PRO A 28 8.73 0.19 -14.88
CA PRO A 28 8.27 1.55 -15.10
C PRO A 28 6.86 1.62 -15.73
N ASN A 29 6.27 2.82 -15.73
CA ASN A 29 4.99 3.15 -16.40
C ASN A 29 3.77 2.35 -15.89
N ASP A 30 3.77 1.94 -14.62
CA ASP A 30 2.65 1.21 -14.00
C ASP A 30 2.34 1.73 -12.59
N ASN A 31 1.91 3.00 -12.51
CA ASN A 31 1.42 3.71 -11.32
C ASN A 31 2.41 3.87 -10.14
N TYR A 32 3.68 3.51 -10.30
CA TYR A 32 4.69 3.62 -9.25
C TYR A 32 4.70 4.99 -8.54
N GLU A 33 4.76 6.09 -9.28
CA GLU A 33 4.85 7.44 -8.72
C GLU A 33 3.60 7.82 -7.92
N VAL A 34 2.43 7.39 -8.38
CA VAL A 34 1.14 7.63 -7.72
C VAL A 34 1.03 6.79 -6.45
N THR A 35 1.40 5.51 -6.50
CA THR A 35 1.40 4.61 -5.35
C THR A 35 2.41 5.05 -4.29
N LEU A 36 3.59 5.52 -4.70
CA LEU A 36 4.59 6.11 -3.80
C LEU A 36 4.06 7.39 -3.14
N SER A 37 3.37 8.24 -3.89
CA SER A 37 2.75 9.46 -3.34
C SER A 37 1.68 9.13 -2.28
N LEU A 38 0.89 8.06 -2.49
CA LEU A 38 -0.06 7.57 -1.49
C LEU A 38 0.65 7.02 -0.25
N ALA A 39 1.70 6.24 -0.42
CA ALA A 39 2.50 5.73 0.69
C ALA A 39 3.06 6.89 1.54
N ASN A 40 3.59 7.94 0.91
CA ASN A 40 4.08 9.13 1.60
C ASN A 40 2.97 9.86 2.36
N ALA A 41 1.79 10.05 1.76
CA ALA A 41 0.65 10.67 2.43
C ALA A 41 0.19 9.85 3.66
N LEU A 42 0.24 8.52 3.59
CA LEU A 42 -0.04 7.65 4.74
C LEU A 42 1.04 7.79 5.83
N VAL A 43 2.31 7.94 5.47
CA VAL A 43 3.39 8.21 6.44
C VAL A 43 3.22 9.58 7.10
N GLU A 44 2.85 10.63 6.35
CA GLU A 44 2.50 11.95 6.90
C GLU A 44 1.32 11.85 7.89
N ARG A 45 0.39 10.94 7.62
CA ARG A 45 -0.69 10.54 8.52
C ARG A 45 -0.23 9.65 9.66
N GLY A 46 1.06 9.40 9.83
CA GLY A 46 1.65 8.66 10.95
C GLY A 46 1.60 7.14 10.85
N PHE A 47 1.30 6.56 9.69
CA PHE A 47 1.55 5.14 9.44
C PHE A 47 3.07 4.90 9.42
N MET A 48 3.49 3.77 9.97
CA MET A 48 4.88 3.31 10.04
C MET A 48 5.13 2.23 9.00
N VAL A 49 6.04 2.52 8.06
CA VAL A 49 6.54 1.56 7.07
C VAL A 49 7.11 0.33 7.79
N GLY A 50 6.74 -0.86 7.33
CA GLY A 50 7.17 -2.14 7.92
C GLY A 50 6.33 -2.61 9.11
N ARG A 51 5.44 -1.76 9.66
CA ARG A 51 4.55 -2.12 10.78
C ARG A 51 3.09 -2.15 10.35
N ASP A 52 2.55 -1.02 9.93
CA ASP A 52 1.15 -0.85 9.52
C ASP A 52 1.01 -0.40 8.06
N LEU A 53 2.13 -0.09 7.39
CA LEU A 53 2.20 0.17 5.96
C LEU A 53 3.31 -0.66 5.32
N ILE A 54 2.97 -1.40 4.26
CA ILE A 54 3.93 -2.08 3.39
C ILE A 54 3.78 -1.50 1.99
N HIS A 55 4.89 -1.15 1.35
CA HIS A 55 4.93 -0.64 -0.01
C HIS A 55 5.99 -1.39 -0.83
N PHE A 56 5.58 -2.01 -1.93
CA PHE A 56 6.48 -2.67 -2.87
C PHE A 56 6.30 -2.17 -4.30
N ALA A 57 7.40 -2.10 -5.03
CA ALA A 57 7.42 -1.85 -6.46
C ALA A 57 8.07 -3.05 -7.16
N PHE A 58 7.41 -3.56 -8.20
CA PHE A 58 7.85 -4.75 -8.93
C PHE A 58 8.37 -4.36 -10.32
N PRO A 59 9.69 -4.45 -10.56
CA PRO A 59 10.28 -4.14 -11.85
C PRO A 59 9.68 -4.98 -12.98
N HIS A 60 9.38 -4.33 -14.09
CA HIS A 60 8.79 -4.85 -15.33
C HIS A 60 7.38 -5.45 -15.21
N HIS A 61 6.77 -5.44 -14.02
CA HIS A 61 5.38 -5.81 -13.87
C HIS A 61 4.47 -4.71 -14.45
N ARG A 62 3.32 -5.12 -14.96
CA ARG A 62 2.29 -4.25 -15.55
C ARG A 62 0.92 -4.53 -14.93
N HIS A 63 -0.05 -3.67 -15.24
CA HIS A 63 -1.47 -3.81 -14.91
C HIS A 63 -2.14 -5.03 -15.57
N THR A 64 -1.77 -6.23 -15.13
CA THR A 64 -2.21 -7.51 -15.69
C THR A 64 -2.50 -8.49 -14.57
N GLU A 65 -3.46 -9.39 -14.80
CA GLU A 65 -3.84 -10.43 -13.83
C GLU A 65 -2.66 -11.33 -13.46
N GLY A 66 -1.83 -11.73 -14.42
CA GLY A 66 -0.64 -12.54 -14.16
C GLY A 66 0.35 -11.86 -13.21
N ALA A 67 0.57 -10.56 -13.38
CA ALA A 67 1.44 -9.79 -12.50
C ALA A 67 0.85 -9.69 -11.08
N TRP A 68 -0.47 -9.54 -10.94
CA TRP A 68 -1.13 -9.55 -9.64
C TRP A 68 -1.11 -10.92 -8.96
N ALA A 69 -1.44 -11.98 -9.71
CA ALA A 69 -1.41 -13.35 -9.22
C ALA A 69 -0.03 -13.73 -8.66
N SER A 70 1.04 -13.26 -9.30
CA SER A 70 2.41 -13.50 -8.84
C SER A 70 2.75 -12.88 -7.48
N ARG A 71 1.97 -11.94 -6.96
CA ARG A 71 2.28 -11.18 -5.73
C ARG A 71 1.14 -11.05 -4.72
N VAL A 72 -0.09 -11.44 -5.09
CA VAL A 72 -1.26 -11.39 -4.19
C VAL A 72 -1.06 -12.22 -2.92
N HIS A 73 -0.19 -13.24 -2.98
CA HIS A 73 0.16 -14.05 -1.83
C HIS A 73 0.89 -13.25 -0.73
N LEU A 74 1.61 -12.16 -1.08
CA LEU A 74 2.37 -11.35 -0.13
C LEU A 74 1.48 -10.68 0.93
N PRO A 75 0.46 -9.87 0.59
CA PRO A 75 -0.42 -9.28 1.60
C PRO A 75 -1.16 -10.36 2.42
N LEU A 76 -1.51 -11.48 1.79
CA LEU A 76 -2.14 -12.60 2.49
C LEU A 76 -1.21 -13.19 3.55
N GLN A 77 0.06 -13.43 3.22
CA GLN A 77 1.05 -13.93 4.18
C GLN A 77 1.38 -12.92 5.29
N LEU A 78 1.58 -11.65 4.92
CA LEU A 78 1.94 -10.57 5.86
C LEU A 78 0.84 -10.29 6.90
N PHE A 79 -0.43 -10.40 6.50
CA PHE A 79 -1.55 -10.03 7.37
C PHE A 79 -2.37 -11.22 7.91
N SER A 80 -2.35 -12.38 7.25
CA SER A 80 -3.02 -13.59 7.73
C SER A 80 -2.12 -14.48 8.59
N GLY A 81 -0.84 -14.14 8.71
CA GLY A 81 0.11 -14.83 9.58
C GLY A 81 -0.30 -14.68 11.05
N LYS A 82 -1.09 -15.63 11.57
CA LYS A 82 -1.21 -15.85 13.01
C LYS A 82 0.16 -16.25 13.52
N LEU A 83 0.92 -15.30 14.08
CA LEU A 83 2.01 -15.63 14.99
C LEU A 83 1.33 -16.15 16.25
N ARG A 84 1.11 -17.46 16.29
CA ARG A 84 0.67 -18.17 17.47
C ARG A 84 1.77 -17.93 18.52
N ARG A 85 1.51 -17.02 19.46
CA ARG A 85 2.32 -16.88 20.67
C ARG A 85 2.18 -18.13 21.52
#